data_AF-A0AAX6DU39-F1
#
_entry.id   AF-A0AAX6DU39-F1
#
_cell.length_a   1.000
_cell.length_b   1.000
_cell.length_c   1.000
_cell.angle_alpha   90.00
_cell.angle_beta   90.00
_cell.angle_gamma   90.00
#
_symmetry.space_group_name_H-M   'P 1'
#
loop_
_entity.id
_entity.type
_entity.pdbx_description
1 polymer ?
#
loop_
_entity_poly.entity_id
_entity_poly.type
_entity_poly.pdbx_seq_one_letter_code
_entity_poly.pdbx_strand_id
1 'polypeptide(L)'
;MEYFTCLMDLAVHRRRLVPLFWRVDPPVTHLIYADDLLVFIQPSTEGLQTLAAIMEDLKSFSGLQMNRDKSRVYFSSLCPRKEERTDVLGIARSDLPVRYLGVPLTVNYVRDQDCHSLVEYVQRRVEGWQAAGLSFGGRIELVRSVISAVAHF
;
A
#
# COMPACT_ATOMS: atom_id res chain seq x y z
N MET A 1 0.51 1.70 -17.68
CA MET A 1 1.24 1.58 -16.39
C MET A 1 2.72 1.23 -16.59
N GLU A 2 3.09 0.37 -17.54
CA GLU A 2 4.51 0.11 -17.86
C GLU A 2 5.33 1.38 -18.16
N TYR A 3 4.72 2.37 -18.80
CA TYR A 3 5.34 3.69 -19.02
C TYR A 3 5.75 4.37 -17.71
N PHE A 4 4.88 4.34 -16.69
CA PHE A 4 5.20 4.87 -15.36
C PHE A 4 6.36 4.09 -14.72
N THR A 5 6.31 2.76 -14.78
CA THR A 5 7.38 1.89 -14.30
C THR A 5 8.73 2.23 -14.95
N CYS A 6 8.75 2.42 -16.27
CA CYS A 6 9.94 2.83 -17.01
C CYS A 6 10.49 4.20 -16.56
N LEU A 7 9.62 5.19 -16.34
CA LEU A 7 10.03 6.51 -15.83
C LEU A 7 10.63 6.43 -14.42
N MET A 8 10.02 5.61 -13.55
CA MET A 8 10.53 5.37 -12.20
C MET A 8 11.90 4.69 -12.24
N ASP A 9 12.06 3.65 -13.04
CA ASP A 9 13.34 2.93 -13.18
C ASP A 9 14.43 3.82 -13.76
N LEU A 10 14.09 4.65 -14.75
CA LEU A 10 15.00 5.63 -15.33
C LEU A 10 15.44 6.68 -14.28
N ALA A 11 14.52 7.17 -13.46
CA ALA A 11 14.83 8.12 -12.41
C ALA A 11 15.71 7.53 -11.30
N VAL A 12 15.51 6.24 -10.97
CA VAL A 12 16.41 5.50 -10.06
C VAL A 12 17.78 5.29 -10.69
N HIS A 13 17.85 4.87 -11.95
CA HIS A 13 19.11 4.68 -12.66
C HIS A 13 19.92 5.98 -12.76
N ARG A 14 19.22 7.12 -12.94
CA ARG A 14 19.81 8.47 -12.95
C ARG A 14 20.09 9.05 -11.55
N ARG A 15 19.85 8.29 -10.48
CA ARG A 15 20.01 8.70 -9.06
C ARG A 15 19.21 9.93 -8.64
N ARG A 16 18.12 10.24 -9.36
CA ARG A 16 17.17 11.30 -9.00
C ARG A 16 16.11 10.82 -8.01
N LEU A 17 15.83 9.52 -8.03
CA LEU A 17 14.98 8.84 -7.07
C LEU A 17 15.78 7.77 -6.32
N VAL A 18 15.63 7.73 -5.01
CA VAL A 18 16.18 6.67 -4.17
C VAL A 18 15.02 5.85 -3.62
N PRO A 19 14.93 4.54 -3.94
CA PRO A 19 13.89 3.66 -3.43
C PRO A 19 13.93 3.60 -1.89
N LEU A 20 12.77 3.57 -1.25
CA LEU A 20 12.72 3.40 0.21
C LEU A 20 13.33 2.06 0.63
N PHE A 21 13.04 1.01 -0.12
CA PHE A 21 13.50 -0.36 0.11
C PHE A 21 14.69 -0.74 -0.79
N TRP A 22 15.71 0.12 -0.83
CA TRP A 22 16.90 -0.04 -1.68
C TRP A 22 17.75 -1.30 -1.41
N ARG A 23 17.54 -1.98 -0.28
CA ARG A 23 18.24 -3.23 0.07
C ARG A 23 17.59 -4.49 -0.48
N VAL A 24 16.39 -4.38 -1.03
CA VAL A 24 15.70 -5.48 -1.71
C VAL A 24 16.21 -5.54 -3.15
N ASP A 25 16.40 -6.75 -3.69
CA ASP A 25 16.79 -6.96 -5.09
C ASP A 25 15.68 -7.75 -5.81
N PRO A 26 15.01 -7.18 -6.83
CA PRO A 26 15.16 -5.80 -7.29
C PRO A 26 14.60 -4.76 -6.30
N PRO A 27 15.10 -3.51 -6.32
CA PRO A 27 14.62 -2.48 -5.42
C PRO A 27 13.17 -2.09 -5.74
N VAL A 28 12.33 -2.08 -4.72
CA VAL A 28 10.90 -1.78 -4.87
C VAL A 28 10.66 -0.26 -4.79
N THR A 29 10.16 0.32 -5.87
CA THR A 29 9.80 1.74 -5.96
C THR A 29 8.30 1.99 -5.91
N HIS A 30 7.48 1.06 -6.39
CA HIS A 30 6.03 1.23 -6.45
C HIS A 30 5.29 -0.12 -6.52
N LEU A 31 4.01 -0.10 -6.17
CA LEU A 31 3.03 -1.16 -6.39
C LEU A 31 1.83 -0.58 -7.12
N ILE A 32 1.31 -1.31 -8.08
CA ILE A 32 0.17 -0.91 -8.91
C ILE A 32 -0.85 -2.03 -8.88
N TYR A 33 -2.10 -1.68 -8.56
CA TYR A 33 -3.24 -2.58 -8.70
C TYR A 33 -4.45 -1.80 -9.19
N ALA A 34 -4.94 -2.12 -10.39
CA ALA A 34 -6.00 -1.36 -11.06
C ALA A 34 -5.68 0.16 -11.09
N ASP A 35 -6.48 0.98 -10.41
CA ASP A 35 -6.31 2.43 -10.25
C ASP A 35 -5.53 2.85 -9.00
N ASP A 36 -5.22 1.92 -8.10
CA ASP A 36 -4.45 2.18 -6.90
C ASP A 36 -2.94 2.10 -7.18
N LEU A 37 -2.24 3.20 -6.87
CA LEU A 37 -0.79 3.33 -6.98
C LEU A 37 -0.20 3.67 -5.61
N LEU A 38 0.76 2.86 -5.18
CA LEU A 38 1.55 3.09 -3.97
C LEU A 38 3.02 3.30 -4.35
N VAL A 39 3.63 4.40 -3.89
CA VAL A 39 5.01 4.77 -4.24
C VAL A 39 5.88 4.80 -2.98
N PHE A 40 7.08 4.21 -3.08
CA PHE A 40 8.04 4.04 -1.99
C PHE A 40 9.37 4.70 -2.33
N ILE A 41 9.55 5.93 -1.84
CA ILE A 41 10.77 6.72 -2.08
C ILE A 41 11.34 7.24 -0.76
N GLN A 42 12.66 7.40 -0.70
CA GLN A 42 13.27 8.11 0.41
C GLN A 42 12.83 9.59 0.41
N PRO A 43 12.61 10.17 1.59
CA PRO A 43 12.09 11.52 1.66
C PRO A 43 13.21 12.54 1.39
N SER A 44 13.28 13.00 0.14
CA SER A 44 14.15 14.09 -0.31
C SER A 44 13.35 15.07 -1.17
N THR A 45 13.70 16.36 -1.12
CA THR A 45 13.02 17.39 -1.92
C THR A 45 13.18 17.11 -3.41
N GLU A 46 14.39 16.76 -3.85
CA GLU A 46 14.69 16.37 -5.24
C GLU A 46 13.89 15.15 -5.68
N GLY A 47 13.77 14.13 -4.82
CA GLY A 47 13.01 12.92 -5.12
C GLY A 47 11.52 13.20 -5.27
N LEU A 48 10.95 14.02 -4.38
CA LEU A 48 9.55 14.43 -4.45
C LEU A 48 9.25 15.30 -5.68
N GLN A 49 10.16 16.21 -6.04
CA GLN A 49 10.05 16.99 -7.27
C GLN A 49 10.14 16.11 -8.52
N THR A 50 11.05 15.12 -8.51
CA THR A 50 11.17 14.14 -9.59
C THR A 50 9.90 13.32 -9.72
N LEU A 51 9.30 12.86 -8.60
CA LEU A 51 8.03 12.16 -8.62
C LEU A 51 6.91 13.04 -9.18
N ALA A 52 6.82 14.30 -8.77
CA ALA A 52 5.84 15.25 -9.29
C ALA A 52 5.96 15.42 -10.82
N ALA A 53 7.19 15.53 -11.33
CA ALA A 53 7.45 15.60 -12.77
C ALA A 53 7.03 14.33 -13.49
N ILE A 54 7.34 13.14 -12.96
CA ILE A 54 6.91 11.85 -13.52
C ILE A 54 5.39 11.74 -13.59
N MET A 55 4.68 12.23 -12.56
CA MET A 55 3.21 12.23 -12.54
C MET A 55 2.62 13.18 -13.59
N GLU A 56 3.25 14.32 -13.85
CA GLU A 56 2.83 15.24 -14.91
C GLU A 56 3.14 14.67 -16.31
N ASP A 57 4.29 14.02 -16.49
CA ASP A 57 4.63 13.30 -17.72
C ASP A 57 3.62 12.18 -17.99
N LEU A 58 3.26 11.39 -16.97
CA LEU A 58 2.23 10.37 -17.07
C LEU A 58 0.87 10.97 -17.50
N LYS A 59 0.51 12.12 -16.93
CA LYS A 59 -0.73 12.84 -17.29
C LYS A 59 -0.70 13.32 -18.73
N SER A 60 0.40 13.89 -19.19
CA SER A 60 0.52 14.36 -20.58
C SER A 60 0.48 13.22 -21.59
N PHE A 61 1.07 12.06 -21.26
CA PHE A 61 1.13 10.91 -22.16
C PHE A 61 -0.17 10.10 -22.19
N SER A 62 -0.77 9.86 -21.02
CA SER A 62 -1.92 8.93 -20.88
C SER A 62 -3.25 9.61 -20.58
N GLY A 63 -3.25 10.90 -20.23
CA GLY A 63 -4.41 11.61 -19.69
C GLY A 63 -4.76 11.25 -18.24
N LEU A 64 -4.07 10.27 -17.62
CA LEU A 64 -4.31 9.88 -16.24
C LEU A 64 -3.77 10.92 -15.27
N GLN A 65 -4.61 11.38 -14.35
CA GLN A 65 -4.25 12.39 -13.37
C GLN A 65 -4.38 11.84 -11.95
N MET A 66 -3.39 12.16 -11.11
CA MET A 66 -3.45 11.89 -9.68
C MET A 66 -4.67 12.59 -9.05
N ASN A 67 -5.53 11.82 -8.40
CA ASN A 67 -6.66 12.36 -7.65
C ASN A 67 -6.17 12.89 -6.30
N ARG A 68 -5.99 14.21 -6.18
CA ARG A 68 -5.44 14.85 -4.97
C ARG A 68 -6.31 14.70 -3.72
N ASP A 69 -7.61 14.47 -3.89
CA ASP A 69 -8.54 14.28 -2.76
C ASP A 69 -8.42 12.88 -2.17
N LYS A 70 -8.10 11.88 -3.00
CA LYS A 70 -7.91 10.49 -2.59
C LYS A 70 -6.45 10.16 -2.25
N SER A 71 -5.49 10.82 -2.89
CA SER A 71 -4.07 10.57 -2.69
C SER A 71 -3.57 11.19 -1.38
N ARG A 72 -2.70 10.45 -0.68
CA ARG A 72 -2.12 10.87 0.60
C ARG A 72 -0.63 10.58 0.62
N VAL A 73 0.12 11.44 1.32
CA VAL A 73 1.54 11.19 1.63
C VAL A 73 1.69 10.73 3.09
N TYR A 74 2.53 9.73 3.28
CA TYR A 74 2.82 9.13 4.58
C TYR A 74 4.31 9.26 4.87
N PHE A 75 4.66 9.67 6.09
CA PHE A 75 6.04 9.80 6.52
C PHE A 75 6.28 8.97 7.78
N SER A 76 7.46 8.35 7.86
CA SER A 76 7.95 7.78 9.12
C SER A 76 8.02 8.87 10.19
N SER A 77 7.87 8.49 11.47
CA SER A 77 8.09 9.37 12.62
C SER A 77 9.45 10.06 12.58
N LEU A 78 10.45 9.40 11.99
CA LEU A 78 11.84 9.87 11.89
C LEU A 78 12.11 10.85 10.73
N CYS A 79 11.13 11.12 9.86
CA CYS A 79 11.32 12.02 8.73
C CYS A 79 11.34 13.48 9.20
N PRO A 80 12.43 14.24 9.00
CA PRO A 80 12.45 15.67 9.26
C PRO A 80 11.66 16.45 8.20
N ARG A 81 11.21 17.67 8.54
CA ARG A 81 10.59 18.64 7.62
C ARG A 81 9.43 18.06 6.80
N LYS A 82 8.47 17.41 7.47
CA LYS A 82 7.34 16.73 6.81
C LYS A 82 6.43 17.71 6.10
N GLU A 83 6.24 18.88 6.68
CA GLU A 83 5.38 19.95 6.19
C GLU A 83 5.91 20.47 4.85
N GLU A 84 7.16 20.94 4.81
CA GLU A 84 7.83 21.40 3.58
C GLU A 84 7.78 20.35 2.46
N ARG A 85 7.93 19.07 2.81
CA ARG A 85 7.91 17.95 1.85
C ARG A 85 6.51 17.61 1.34
N THR A 86 5.49 17.84 2.15
CA THR A 86 4.08 17.61 1.76
C THR A 86 3.69 18.60 0.67
N ASP A 87 4.12 19.86 0.79
CA ASP A 87 3.78 20.93 -0.13
C ASP A 87 4.30 20.69 -1.56
N VAL A 88 5.40 19.95 -1.72
CA VAL A 88 5.97 19.61 -3.04
C VAL A 88 5.00 18.84 -3.93
N LEU A 89 4.25 17.89 -3.35
CA LEU A 89 3.30 17.06 -4.10
C LEU A 89 1.90 17.69 -4.18
N GLY A 90 1.59 18.64 -3.28
CA GLY A 90 0.28 19.27 -3.21
C GLY A 90 -0.85 18.28 -2.87
N ILE A 91 -0.54 17.25 -2.07
CA ILE A 91 -1.50 16.25 -1.55
C ILE A 91 -1.51 16.27 -0.03
N ALA A 92 -2.64 15.87 0.56
CA ALA A 92 -2.77 15.89 2.01
C ALA A 92 -1.87 14.84 2.69
N ARG A 93 -1.30 15.22 3.83
CA ARG A 93 -0.60 14.28 4.71
C ARG A 93 -1.61 13.40 5.46
N SER A 94 -1.23 12.16 5.72
CA SER A 94 -1.92 11.27 6.67
C SER A 94 -0.91 10.47 7.47
N ASP A 95 -1.33 9.94 8.61
CA ASP A 95 -0.50 9.11 9.47
C ASP A 95 -0.72 7.62 9.16
N LEU A 96 0.29 6.81 9.49
CA LEU A 96 0.23 5.35 9.44
C LEU A 96 -0.36 4.82 10.76
N PRO A 97 -1.04 3.65 10.76
CA PRO A 97 -1.18 2.71 9.65
C PRO A 97 -2.29 3.09 8.65
N VAL A 98 -2.13 2.68 7.38
CA VAL A 98 -3.13 2.84 6.30
C VAL A 98 -3.46 1.49 5.70
N ARG A 99 -4.69 1.26 5.23
CA ARG A 99 -5.02 0.04 4.47
C ARG A 99 -4.77 0.23 2.98
N TYR A 100 -4.07 -0.72 2.37
CA TYR A 100 -3.93 -0.85 0.91
C TYR A 100 -4.46 -2.23 0.50
N LEU A 101 -5.46 -2.26 -0.39
CA LEU A 101 -6.16 -3.48 -0.80
C LEU A 101 -6.69 -4.33 0.39
N GLY A 102 -7.11 -3.67 1.47
CA GLY A 102 -7.59 -4.32 2.69
C GLY A 102 -6.50 -4.69 3.70
N VAL A 103 -5.23 -4.69 3.29
CA VAL A 103 -4.08 -5.03 4.16
C VAL A 103 -3.55 -3.77 4.87
N PRO A 104 -3.41 -3.78 6.20
CA PRO A 104 -2.83 -2.67 6.93
C PRO A 104 -1.32 -2.56 6.65
N LEU A 105 -0.91 -1.42 6.10
CA LEU A 105 0.48 -0.99 5.97
C LEU A 105 0.91 -0.36 7.30
N THR A 106 1.69 -1.11 8.06
CA THR A 106 2.28 -0.69 9.33
C THR A 106 3.79 -0.48 9.16
N VAL A 107 4.37 0.46 9.92
CA VAL A 107 5.84 0.62 10.00
C VAL A 107 6.47 -0.45 10.92
N ASN A 108 5.66 -0.99 11.84
CA ASN A 108 6.08 -1.99 12.81
C ASN A 108 5.74 -3.39 12.33
N TYR A 109 6.49 -4.38 12.83
CA TYR A 109 6.09 -5.79 12.74
C TYR A 109 4.68 -5.99 13.28
N VAL A 110 3.89 -6.78 12.56
CA VAL A 110 2.54 -7.18 12.97
C VAL A 110 2.63 -7.86 14.34
N ARG A 111 2.00 -7.28 15.35
CA ARG A 111 1.88 -7.87 16.68
C ARG A 111 0.64 -8.75 16.73
N ASP A 112 0.59 -9.63 17.72
CA ASP A 112 -0.57 -10.50 17.95
C ASP A 112 -1.88 -9.69 18.09
N GLN A 113 -1.82 -8.52 18.72
CA GLN A 113 -2.95 -7.59 18.85
C GLN A 113 -3.46 -7.05 17.50
N ASP A 114 -2.58 -6.88 16.51
CA ASP A 114 -2.96 -6.41 15.17
C ASP A 114 -3.74 -7.50 14.41
N CYS A 115 -3.42 -8.77 14.67
CA CYS A 115 -4.10 -9.94 14.11
C CYS A 115 -5.48 -10.20 14.75
N HIS A 116 -5.79 -9.60 15.90
CA HIS A 116 -7.05 -9.84 16.59
C HIS A 116 -8.26 -9.51 15.71
N SER A 117 -8.16 -8.44 14.91
CA SER A 117 -9.21 -8.06 13.96
C SER A 117 -9.44 -9.10 12.85
N LEU A 118 -8.38 -9.82 12.44
CA LEU A 118 -8.46 -10.92 11.48
C LEU A 118 -9.13 -12.14 12.12
N VAL A 119 -8.79 -12.46 13.37
CA VAL A 119 -9.41 -13.55 14.13
C VAL A 119 -10.91 -13.31 14.31
N GLU A 120 -11.31 -12.11 14.71
CA GLU A 120 -12.73 -11.73 14.82
C GLU A 120 -13.45 -11.82 13.48
N TYR A 121 -12.80 -11.43 12.38
CA TYR A 121 -13.38 -11.54 11.04
C TYR A 121 -13.65 -13.00 10.66
N VAL A 122 -12.69 -13.90 10.89
CA VAL A 122 -12.86 -15.35 10.67
C VAL A 122 -13.96 -15.89 11.57
N GLN A 123 -13.98 -15.51 12.84
CA GLN A 123 -14.99 -15.95 13.81
C GLN A 123 -16.40 -15.55 13.37
N ARG A 124 -16.62 -14.28 13.00
CA ARG A 124 -17.92 -13.79 12.50
C ARG A 124 -18.36 -14.52 11.22
N ARG A 125 -17.41 -14.83 10.33
CA ARG A 125 -17.67 -15.61 9.12
C ARG A 125 -18.08 -17.04 9.42
N VAL A 126 -17.59 -17.64 10.50
CA VAL A 126 -17.98 -19.01 10.93
C VAL A 126 -19.31 -18.99 11.70
N GLU A 127 -19.51 -18.00 12.59
CA GLU A 127 -20.73 -17.85 13.40
C GLU A 127 -21.99 -17.71 12.53
N GLY A 128 -21.92 -16.97 11.42
CA GLY A 128 -23.04 -16.83 10.48
C GLY A 128 -23.56 -18.16 9.92
N TRP A 129 -22.78 -19.24 9.98
CA TRP A 129 -23.12 -20.55 9.44
C TRP A 129 -23.45 -21.58 10.53
N GLN A 130 -23.22 -21.28 11.81
CA GLN A 130 -23.60 -22.17 12.90
C GLN A 130 -25.11 -22.36 12.98
N ALA A 131 -25.91 -21.45 12.42
CA ALA A 131 -27.36 -21.58 12.25
C ALA A 131 -27.78 -22.70 11.27
N ALA A 132 -26.86 -23.28 10.48
CA ALA A 132 -27.18 -24.17 9.36
C ALA A 132 -27.30 -25.67 9.70
N GLY A 133 -27.33 -26.08 10.98
CA GLY A 133 -27.56 -27.49 11.36
C GLY A 133 -26.49 -28.49 10.87
N LEU A 134 -25.26 -28.02 10.65
CA LEU A 134 -24.17 -28.82 10.07
C LEU A 134 -23.69 -29.95 11.00
N SER A 135 -23.32 -31.08 10.40
CA SER A 135 -22.64 -32.19 11.09
C SER A 135 -21.27 -31.75 11.62
N PHE A 136 -20.68 -32.50 12.55
CA PHE A 136 -19.34 -32.19 13.08
C PHE A 136 -18.28 -32.10 11.97
N GLY A 137 -18.29 -33.03 11.01
CA GLY A 137 -17.40 -32.99 9.85
C GLY A 137 -17.65 -31.76 8.96
N GLY A 138 -18.92 -31.41 8.73
CA GLY A 138 -19.29 -30.19 7.99
C GLY A 138 -18.80 -28.91 8.67
N ARG A 139 -18.81 -28.85 10.01
CA ARG A 139 -18.27 -27.71 10.76
C ARG A 139 -16.75 -27.60 10.63
N ILE A 140 -16.01 -28.71 10.67
CA ILE A 140 -14.55 -28.71 10.46
C ILE A 140 -14.23 -28.22 9.04
N GLU A 141 -14.91 -28.75 8.04
CA GLU A 141 -14.66 -28.39 6.65
C GLU A 141 -15.01 -26.93 6.36
N LEU A 142 -16.11 -26.44 6.95
CA LEU A 142 -16.46 -25.02 6.92
C LEU A 142 -15.33 -24.16 7.48
N VAL A 143 -14.85 -24.45 8.70
CA VAL A 143 -13.76 -23.68 9.31
C VAL A 143 -12.51 -23.70 8.44
N ARG A 144 -12.14 -24.87 7.90
CA ARG A 144 -11.00 -24.99 6.96
C ARG A 144 -11.19 -24.14 5.71
N SER A 145 -12.38 -24.18 5.11
CA SER A 145 -12.69 -23.40 3.90
C SER A 145 -12.61 -21.89 4.16
N VAL A 146 -13.13 -21.42 5.29
CA VAL A 146 -13.09 -20.00 5.66
C VAL A 146 -11.66 -19.55 5.93
N ILE A 147 -10.89 -20.33 6.71
CA ILE A 147 -9.48 -20.01 6.99
C ILE A 147 -8.67 -20.02 5.70
N SER A 148 -8.83 -21.05 4.85
CA SER A 148 -8.12 -21.15 3.58
C SER A 148 -8.47 -19.97 2.65
N ALA A 149 -9.74 -19.60 2.55
CA ALA A 149 -10.17 -18.45 1.76
C ALA A 149 -9.58 -17.13 2.27
N VAL A 150 -9.42 -16.96 3.58
CA VAL A 150 -8.81 -15.76 4.17
C VAL A 150 -7.29 -15.77 4.07
N ALA A 151 -6.66 -16.94 4.19
CA ALA A 151 -5.21 -17.09 4.11
C ALA A 151 -4.66 -16.96 2.68
N HIS A 152 -5.50 -17.22 1.67
CA HIS A 152 -5.14 -17.09 0.25
C HIS A 152 -5.69 -15.82 -0.41
N PHE A 153 -6.27 -14.91 0.38
CA PHE A 153 -6.67 -13.57 -0.07
C PHE A 153 -5.49 -12.61 0.00
#